data_AF-A0AAV4H7T6-F1
#
_entry.id   AF-A0AAV4H7T6-F1
#
_cell.length_a   1.000
_cell.length_b   1.000
_cell.length_c   1.000
_cell.angle_alpha   90.00
_cell.angle_beta   90.00
_cell.angle_gamma   90.00
#
_symmetry.space_group_name_H-M   'P 1'
#
loop_
_entity.id
_entity.type
_entity.pdbx_description
1 polymer ?
#
loop_
_entity_poly.entity_id
_entity_poly.type
_entity_poly.pdbx_seq_one_letter_code
_entity_poly.pdbx_strand_id
1 'polypeptide(L)'
;MAQKTIDDVRRLISQLEQERICSNGTVIGILFKNTVQKGKNKTFGFTTTAEKLCEQFNQEASTSSVVRQIRNVFASYKHLIKHVNTNWTEIKKFLAGNFLFEPDTSLQPRIRSVTVTTANEFSPEKNPVPSSTGNSVALTPVKTRTDCVKCHSVKKLNFALKKTLVSEKKKTTVARSDTANLKKLYKVRETRQKVKRQGEALDKLKPLLNTKTIQIEYLQKKLNRVLRLNEQLAEENQCLKVQNRKLLKKLQSNEIVTSSLKKELCETKLLVDHLQCVEMEVHEKENSEGEVFQTTEGKQYAPVVRRCIYKQLLCDVPIANCGPLLKDFIKTVLLKDAVRVPSAATCSQMAYELGVMSTLQLADFMMGSKNLCLSWDATSLEGAHINELHVTANDKKCLILDVRHLAGGKTADYVSHIISALAEAAATYARFKGIDQDEVFKALKSSISATLTDRAAVNACVTRQLKDELEAEIVQLNCNVHPLDSIARDVRKALGDLDKSHGVKSECFGNDCVAANVINAVSVLRFKDGVGDPLGFKNFLRQNDLPLGTFVRYVGNRLHILFHLAGVLVTHREKLLAFTKEECTGGKI
;
A
#
# COMPACT_ATOMS: atom_id res chain seq x y z
N MET A 1 28.17 -9.34 -21.77
CA MET A 1 26.93 -9.97 -22.27
C MET A 1 26.24 -10.81 -21.19
N ALA A 2 26.93 -11.77 -20.56
CA ALA A 2 26.37 -12.60 -19.48
C ALA A 2 25.82 -11.79 -18.30
N GLN A 3 26.54 -10.75 -17.84
CA GLN A 3 26.07 -9.88 -16.74
C GLN A 3 24.74 -9.19 -17.07
N LYS A 4 24.58 -8.66 -18.29
CA LYS A 4 23.32 -8.06 -18.75
C LYS A 4 22.17 -9.06 -18.72
N THR A 5 22.39 -10.29 -19.18
CA THR A 5 21.38 -11.36 -19.12
C THR A 5 21.06 -11.76 -17.67
N ILE A 6 22.04 -11.73 -16.77
CA ILE A 6 21.85 -11.96 -15.33
C ILE A 6 20.96 -10.87 -14.73
N ASP A 7 21.25 -9.60 -15.03
CA ASP A 7 20.49 -8.47 -14.52
C ASP A 7 19.06 -8.45 -15.08
N ASP A 8 18.88 -8.89 -16.34
CA ASP A 8 17.55 -9.07 -16.94
C ASP A 8 16.75 -10.19 -16.25
N VAL A 9 17.37 -11.34 -15.95
CA VAL A 9 16.72 -12.42 -15.18
C VAL A 9 16.37 -11.96 -13.77
N ARG A 10 17.26 -11.22 -13.10
CA ARG A 10 17.02 -10.65 -11.76
C ARG A 10 15.84 -9.69 -11.74
N ARG A 11 15.80 -8.76 -12.70
CA ARG A 11 14.71 -7.80 -12.84
C ARG A 11 13.37 -8.50 -13.02
N LEU A 12 13.31 -9.48 -13.91
CA LEU A 12 12.06 -10.20 -14.19
C LEU A 12 11.61 -11.07 -12.99
N ILE A 13 12.53 -11.71 -12.28
CA ILE A 13 12.21 -12.47 -11.05
C ILE A 13 11.71 -11.53 -9.94
N SER A 14 12.34 -10.37 -9.78
CA SER A 14 11.94 -9.36 -8.79
C SER A 14 10.55 -8.77 -9.10
N GLN A 15 10.21 -8.60 -10.39
CA GLN A 15 8.88 -8.17 -10.81
C GLN A 15 7.81 -9.20 -10.43
N LEU A 16 8.08 -10.49 -10.66
CA LEU A 16 7.16 -11.57 -10.26
C LEU A 16 6.96 -11.64 -8.74
N GLU A 17 7.98 -11.30 -7.94
CA GLU A 17 7.88 -11.24 -6.48
C GLU A 17 7.12 -10.00 -5.99
N GLN A 18 7.36 -8.84 -6.60
CA GLN A 18 6.62 -7.61 -6.30
C GLN A 18 5.13 -7.74 -6.62
N GLU A 19 4.79 -8.44 -7.70
CA GLU A 19 3.42 -8.79 -8.07
C GLU A 19 2.82 -9.92 -7.20
N ARG A 20 3.56 -10.40 -6.19
CA ARG A 20 3.20 -11.50 -5.28
C ARG A 20 2.81 -12.79 -5.99
N ILE A 21 3.29 -12.99 -7.23
CA ILE A 21 2.99 -14.17 -8.04
C ILE A 21 3.75 -15.37 -7.48
N CYS A 22 5.03 -15.18 -7.11
CA CYS A 22 5.86 -16.23 -6.53
C CYS A 22 7.09 -15.64 -5.81
N SER A 23 7.56 -16.30 -4.75
CA SER A 23 8.80 -15.89 -4.06
C SER A 23 10.03 -16.25 -4.89
N ASN A 24 11.08 -15.42 -4.85
CA ASN A 24 12.33 -15.61 -5.61
C ASN A 24 12.91 -17.03 -5.50
N GLY A 25 12.90 -17.60 -4.29
CA GLY A 25 13.42 -18.95 -4.03
C GLY A 25 12.69 -20.06 -4.79
N THR A 26 11.40 -19.87 -5.09
CA THR A 26 10.57 -20.88 -5.76
C THR A 26 10.82 -20.87 -7.27
N VAL A 27 10.88 -19.68 -7.89
CA VAL A 27 11.20 -19.54 -9.33
C VAL A 27 12.59 -20.09 -9.61
N ILE A 28 13.57 -19.67 -8.81
CA ILE A 28 14.96 -20.14 -8.92
C ILE A 28 15.02 -21.65 -8.71
N GLY A 29 14.35 -22.19 -7.67
CA GLY A 29 14.32 -23.63 -7.40
C GLY A 29 13.74 -24.47 -8.55
N ILE A 30 12.71 -23.98 -9.24
CA ILE A 30 12.09 -24.68 -10.38
C ILE A 30 12.95 -24.58 -11.64
N LEU A 31 13.53 -23.41 -11.92
CA LEU A 31 14.48 -23.23 -13.02
C LEU A 31 15.69 -24.17 -12.87
N PHE A 32 16.20 -24.31 -11.64
CA PHE A 32 17.31 -25.23 -11.35
C PHE A 32 16.93 -26.70 -11.48
N LYS A 33 15.79 -27.14 -10.91
CA LYS A 33 15.35 -28.55 -10.99
C LYS A 33 15.20 -29.02 -12.44
N ASN A 34 14.63 -28.18 -13.31
CA ASN A 34 14.43 -28.52 -14.73
C ASN A 34 15.73 -28.55 -15.53
N THR A 35 16.71 -27.72 -15.17
CA THR A 35 18.03 -27.71 -15.84
C THR A 35 18.86 -28.93 -15.48
N VAL A 36 18.78 -29.40 -14.23
CA VAL A 36 19.44 -30.64 -13.78
C VAL A 36 18.78 -31.89 -14.36
N GLN A 37 17.45 -31.91 -14.53
CA GLN A 37 16.73 -33.04 -15.13
C GLN A 37 16.97 -33.18 -16.65
N LYS A 38 17.24 -32.09 -17.38
CA LYS A 38 17.59 -32.14 -18.82
C LYS A 38 18.90 -32.87 -19.13
N GLY A 39 19.79 -33.01 -18.15
CA GLY A 39 20.97 -33.86 -18.28
C GLY A 39 20.65 -35.36 -18.39
N LYS A 40 19.40 -35.78 -18.10
CA LYS A 40 18.99 -37.19 -18.05
C LYS A 40 17.90 -37.60 -19.03
N ASN A 41 17.11 -36.69 -19.62
CA ASN A 41 16.07 -37.04 -20.61
C ASN A 41 15.89 -35.95 -21.68
N LYS A 42 15.93 -36.32 -22.97
CA LYS A 42 15.99 -35.42 -24.14
C LYS A 42 14.65 -34.82 -24.60
N THR A 43 13.53 -35.11 -23.94
CA THR A 43 12.18 -34.70 -24.41
C THR A 43 11.44 -33.85 -23.38
N PHE A 44 11.83 -32.58 -23.24
CA PHE A 44 11.01 -31.59 -22.53
C PHE A 44 10.92 -30.28 -23.32
N GLY A 45 9.74 -30.07 -23.91
CA GLY A 45 9.36 -28.91 -24.73
C GLY A 45 9.09 -27.63 -23.93
N PHE A 46 9.07 -26.51 -24.63
CA PHE A 46 8.95 -25.15 -24.08
C PHE A 46 7.61 -24.88 -23.39
N THR A 47 6.52 -25.41 -23.96
CA THR A 47 5.14 -25.27 -23.47
C THR A 47 4.93 -25.99 -22.14
N THR A 48 5.39 -27.24 -22.02
CA THR A 48 5.17 -28.09 -20.84
C THR A 48 5.87 -27.63 -19.56
N THR A 49 6.91 -26.80 -19.64
CA THR A 49 7.59 -26.28 -18.43
C THR A 49 6.91 -25.02 -17.89
N ALA A 50 6.48 -24.12 -18.78
CA ALA A 50 5.73 -22.92 -18.40
C ALA A 50 4.32 -23.28 -17.92
N GLU A 51 3.68 -24.27 -18.54
CA GLU A 51 2.37 -24.80 -18.13
C GLU A 51 2.44 -25.46 -16.75
N LYS A 52 3.43 -26.32 -16.49
CA LYS A 52 3.66 -26.91 -15.15
C LYS A 52 3.98 -25.88 -14.08
N LEU A 53 4.65 -24.79 -14.44
CA LEU A 53 4.87 -23.65 -13.54
C LEU A 53 3.53 -22.99 -13.19
N CYS A 54 2.68 -22.72 -14.18
CA CYS A 54 1.36 -22.13 -13.94
C CYS A 54 0.45 -23.05 -13.11
N GLU A 55 0.44 -24.36 -13.40
CA GLU A 55 -0.29 -25.38 -12.64
C GLU A 55 0.16 -25.46 -11.17
N GLN A 56 1.48 -25.41 -10.90
CA GLN A 56 1.99 -25.48 -9.53
C GLN A 56 1.68 -24.25 -8.67
N PHE A 57 1.40 -23.10 -9.28
CA PHE A 57 1.07 -21.87 -8.55
C PHE A 57 -0.42 -21.71 -8.25
N ASN A 58 -1.25 -22.70 -8.59
CA ASN A 58 -2.68 -22.75 -8.27
C ASN A 58 -3.44 -21.46 -8.65
N GLN A 59 -2.95 -20.75 -9.67
CA GLN A 59 -3.66 -19.66 -10.30
C GLN A 59 -4.45 -20.26 -11.45
N GLU A 60 -5.78 -20.09 -11.44
CA GLU A 60 -6.54 -20.16 -12.69
C GLU A 60 -5.80 -19.27 -13.69
N ALA A 61 -5.46 -19.82 -14.86
CA ALA A 61 -4.66 -19.15 -15.88
C ALA A 61 -5.40 -17.94 -16.48
N SER A 62 -5.63 -16.90 -15.68
CA SER A 62 -6.58 -15.83 -15.98
C SER A 62 -5.93 -14.55 -16.50
N THR A 63 -4.60 -14.49 -16.64
CA THR A 63 -3.98 -13.44 -17.47
C THR A 63 -2.83 -13.98 -18.32
N SER A 64 -2.96 -13.80 -19.64
CA SER A 64 -1.90 -14.09 -20.63
C SER A 64 -0.57 -13.37 -20.34
N SER A 65 -0.60 -12.32 -19.52
CA SER A 65 0.54 -11.52 -19.08
C SER A 65 1.50 -12.30 -18.17
N VAL A 66 1.00 -12.98 -17.13
CA VAL A 66 1.85 -13.73 -16.17
C VAL A 66 2.56 -14.88 -16.87
N VAL A 67 1.84 -15.62 -17.71
CA VAL A 67 2.42 -16.69 -18.54
C VAL A 67 3.53 -16.16 -19.45
N ARG A 68 3.33 -14.96 -20.03
CA ARG A 68 4.33 -14.29 -20.86
C ARG A 68 5.57 -13.86 -20.06
N GLN A 69 5.39 -13.32 -18.85
CA GLN A 69 6.51 -12.94 -17.98
C GLN A 69 7.32 -14.17 -17.55
N ILE A 70 6.67 -15.27 -17.16
CA ILE A 70 7.34 -16.53 -16.82
C ILE A 70 8.10 -17.10 -18.03
N ARG A 71 7.51 -17.04 -19.23
CA ARG A 71 8.19 -17.44 -20.48
C ARG A 71 9.42 -16.57 -20.76
N ASN A 72 9.34 -15.26 -20.51
CA ASN A 72 10.46 -14.34 -20.69
C ASN A 72 11.60 -14.62 -19.71
N VAL A 73 11.29 -14.88 -18.43
CA VAL A 73 12.28 -15.32 -17.44
C VAL A 73 12.99 -16.59 -17.90
N PHE A 74 12.23 -17.58 -18.37
CA PHE A 74 12.78 -18.85 -18.83
C PHE A 74 13.64 -18.71 -20.09
N ALA A 75 13.22 -17.87 -21.04
CA ALA A 75 13.97 -17.58 -22.26
C ALA A 75 15.32 -16.89 -21.93
N SER A 76 15.30 -15.87 -21.07
CA SER A 76 16.50 -15.18 -20.62
C SER A 76 17.43 -16.10 -19.82
N TYR A 77 16.88 -16.98 -18.99
CA TYR A 77 17.65 -17.97 -18.25
C TYR A 77 18.30 -19.02 -19.17
N LYS A 78 17.60 -19.48 -20.22
CA LYS A 78 18.17 -20.39 -21.23
C LYS A 78 19.26 -19.71 -22.06
N HIS A 79 19.08 -18.43 -22.37
CA HIS A 79 20.12 -17.62 -23.01
C HIS A 79 21.35 -17.53 -22.11
N LEU A 80 21.16 -17.31 -20.80
CA LEU A 80 22.24 -17.30 -19.82
C LEU A 80 22.99 -18.64 -19.76
N ILE A 81 22.28 -19.77 -19.74
CA ILE A 81 22.88 -21.11 -19.75
C ILE A 81 23.76 -21.32 -21.00
N LYS A 82 23.28 -20.91 -22.19
CA LYS A 82 24.05 -21.05 -23.43
C LYS A 82 25.37 -20.29 -23.41
N HIS A 83 25.43 -19.17 -22.70
CA HIS A 83 26.60 -18.29 -22.66
C HIS A 83 27.54 -18.55 -21.49
N VAL A 84 27.14 -19.35 -20.50
CA VAL A 84 27.94 -19.63 -19.32
C VAL A 84 28.27 -21.12 -19.26
N ASN A 85 29.02 -21.59 -20.25
CA ASN A 85 29.49 -22.99 -20.32
C ASN A 85 30.67 -23.30 -19.39
N THR A 86 31.27 -22.31 -18.71
CA THR A 86 32.56 -22.51 -18.00
C THR A 86 32.57 -22.14 -16.51
N ASN A 87 31.48 -21.64 -15.91
CA ASN A 87 31.51 -21.26 -14.49
C ASN A 87 30.20 -21.49 -13.72
N TRP A 88 29.67 -22.70 -13.82
CA TRP A 88 28.39 -23.09 -13.21
C TRP A 88 28.38 -22.97 -11.67
N THR A 89 29.53 -23.15 -11.04
CA THR A 89 29.72 -23.03 -9.59
C THR A 89 29.53 -21.59 -9.08
N GLU A 90 30.01 -20.60 -9.84
CA GLU A 90 29.83 -19.17 -9.52
C GLU A 90 28.37 -18.73 -9.66
N ILE A 91 27.68 -19.16 -10.73
CA ILE A 91 26.24 -18.92 -10.92
C ILE A 91 25.44 -19.56 -9.78
N LYS A 92 25.79 -20.78 -9.37
CA LYS A 92 25.11 -21.48 -8.28
C LYS A 92 25.30 -20.78 -6.93
N LYS A 93 26.50 -20.25 -6.66
CA LYS A 93 26.82 -19.48 -5.45
C LYS A 93 26.11 -18.13 -5.43
N PHE A 94 26.04 -17.47 -6.59
CA PHE A 94 25.36 -16.19 -6.79
C PHE A 94 23.83 -16.30 -6.70
N LEU A 95 23.24 -17.34 -7.27
CA LEU A 95 21.79 -17.57 -7.21
C LEU A 95 21.29 -18.10 -5.85
N ALA A 96 22.21 -18.59 -5.01
CA ALA A 96 21.92 -19.06 -3.65
C ALA A 96 22.09 -17.97 -2.56
N GLY A 97 22.53 -16.75 -2.92
CA GLY A 97 22.63 -15.64 -1.99
C GLY A 97 21.25 -15.13 -1.55
N ASN A 98 21.14 -14.61 -0.31
CA ASN A 98 19.92 -13.95 0.15
C ASN A 98 19.71 -12.64 -0.62
N PHE A 99 18.62 -12.58 -1.38
CA PHE A 99 18.22 -11.40 -2.16
C PHE A 99 17.43 -10.44 -1.26
N LEU A 100 18.13 -9.73 -0.39
CA LEU A 100 17.55 -8.58 0.31
C LEU A 100 17.83 -7.33 -0.52
N PHE A 101 16.77 -6.73 -1.04
CA PHE A 101 16.83 -5.36 -1.53
C PHE A 101 16.90 -4.46 -0.30
N GLU A 102 18.02 -3.78 -0.05
CA GLU A 102 18.01 -2.66 0.89
C GLU A 102 17.16 -1.56 0.25
N PRO A 103 16.03 -1.16 0.86
CA PRO A 103 15.26 -0.03 0.34
C PRO A 103 16.15 1.21 0.44
N ASP A 104 16.24 1.95 -0.66
CA ASP A 104 16.97 3.21 -0.74
C ASP A 104 16.48 4.16 0.36
N THR A 105 17.29 4.34 1.41
CA THR A 105 16.99 5.21 2.55
C THR A 105 17.19 6.70 2.26
N SER A 106 17.45 7.10 1.01
CA SER A 106 17.71 8.50 0.64
C SER A 106 16.46 9.41 0.68
N LEU A 107 15.27 8.88 0.99
CA LEU A 107 14.03 9.66 1.13
C LEU A 107 13.34 9.39 2.48
N GLN A 108 13.99 9.78 3.58
CA GLN A 108 13.30 10.01 4.86
C GLN A 108 12.85 11.48 4.94
N PRO A 109 11.56 11.78 5.16
CA PRO A 109 11.11 13.14 5.38
C PRO A 109 11.70 13.66 6.70
N ARG A 110 12.35 14.83 6.66
CA ARG A 110 12.81 15.55 7.85
C ARG A 110 11.61 15.90 8.72
N ILE A 111 11.38 15.13 9.77
CA ILE A 111 10.50 15.51 10.88
C ILE A 111 11.21 16.64 11.62
N ARG A 112 10.72 17.88 11.45
CA ARG A 112 11.09 19.00 12.33
C ARG A 112 10.48 18.73 13.70
N SER A 113 11.32 18.46 14.69
CA SER A 113 10.94 18.46 16.10
C SER A 113 10.51 19.87 16.50
N VAL A 114 9.22 20.07 16.74
CA VAL A 114 8.69 21.27 17.39
C VAL A 114 9.03 21.19 18.87
N THR A 115 9.88 22.10 19.34
CA THR A 115 10.22 22.25 20.75
C THR A 115 9.03 22.91 21.45
N VAL A 116 8.28 22.14 22.24
CA VAL A 116 7.25 22.68 23.13
C VAL A 116 7.95 23.13 24.41
N THR A 117 8.15 24.43 24.56
CA THR A 117 8.48 25.07 25.84
C THR A 117 7.27 24.97 26.75
N THR A 118 7.33 24.06 27.73
CA THR A 118 6.46 24.11 28.90
C THR A 118 7.24 24.78 30.03
N ALA A 119 6.78 25.97 30.41
CA ALA A 119 7.07 26.53 31.70
C ALA A 119 6.35 25.68 32.75
N ASN A 120 7.05 25.26 33.79
CA ASN A 120 6.49 25.28 35.14
C ASN A 120 7.59 25.23 36.19
N GLU A 121 7.38 26.13 37.15
CA GLU A 121 7.98 26.27 38.45
C GLU A 121 8.00 24.95 39.22
N PHE A 122 9.04 24.73 40.03
CA PHE A 122 8.93 24.43 41.47
C PHE A 122 10.33 24.20 42.05
N SER A 123 10.74 25.08 42.96
CA SER A 123 11.85 24.87 43.90
C SER A 123 11.50 23.75 44.89
N PRO A 124 12.52 23.18 45.58
CA PRO A 124 12.60 23.59 46.97
C PRO A 124 14.03 23.80 47.51
N GLU A 125 14.06 24.73 48.45
CA GLU A 125 15.10 25.07 49.41
C GLU A 125 15.75 23.87 50.11
N LYS A 126 17.06 23.97 50.37
CA LYS A 126 17.65 23.48 51.62
C LYS A 126 18.69 24.46 52.16
N ASN A 127 18.49 24.76 53.43
CA ASN A 127 19.15 25.75 54.30
C ASN A 127 20.67 25.63 54.43
N PRO A 128 21.37 26.73 54.79
CA PRO A 128 22.73 26.73 55.32
C PRO A 128 22.74 26.81 56.87
N VAL A 129 23.67 26.11 57.52
CA VAL A 129 23.96 26.19 58.98
C VAL A 129 25.49 25.92 59.16
N PRO A 130 26.21 26.37 60.22
CA PRO A 130 27.07 27.54 60.13
C PRO A 130 28.49 27.33 60.73
N SER A 131 29.27 28.41 60.67
CA SER A 131 30.42 28.83 61.52
C SER A 131 30.93 27.94 62.68
N SER A 132 32.26 27.79 62.75
CA SER A 132 33.06 28.02 63.97
C SER A 132 34.49 28.46 63.56
N THR A 133 34.90 29.72 63.73
CA THR A 133 35.50 30.36 64.92
C THR A 133 36.48 29.47 65.70
N GLY A 134 37.76 29.79 65.56
CA GLY A 134 38.87 29.25 66.37
C GLY A 134 39.95 30.32 66.53
N ASN A 135 39.66 31.35 67.33
CA ASN A 135 40.61 32.32 67.83
C ASN A 135 41.60 31.63 68.78
N SER A 136 42.90 31.56 68.42
CA SER A 136 43.94 31.23 69.39
C SER A 136 44.56 32.51 69.94
N VAL A 137 44.25 32.76 71.21
CA VAL A 137 44.71 33.83 72.10
C VAL A 137 46.23 33.96 72.07
N ALA A 138 46.72 35.18 71.77
CA ALA A 138 48.11 35.58 71.98
C ALA A 138 48.33 35.83 73.48
N LEU A 139 49.24 35.07 74.10
CA LEU A 139 49.71 35.34 75.46
C LEU A 139 51.01 36.17 75.40
N THR A 140 50.93 37.36 76.00
CA THR A 140 52.01 38.31 76.24
C THR A 140 53.01 37.76 77.28
N PRO A 141 54.34 37.83 77.05
CA PRO A 141 55.31 37.48 78.07
C PRO A 141 55.57 38.64 79.03
N VAL A 142 55.42 38.33 80.31
CA VAL A 142 55.71 39.15 81.49
C VAL A 142 57.17 39.60 81.51
N LYS A 143 57.39 40.90 81.74
CA LYS A 143 58.71 41.48 82.00
C LYS A 143 59.15 41.14 83.43
N THR A 144 60.20 40.36 83.61
CA THR A 144 60.94 40.26 84.87
C THR A 144 62.32 40.90 84.73
N ARG A 145 62.54 42.02 85.43
CA ARG A 145 63.86 42.51 85.81
C ARG A 145 64.42 41.58 86.88
N THR A 146 65.71 41.25 86.83
CA THR A 146 66.74 41.76 87.77
C THR A 146 68.06 41.01 87.57
N ASP A 147 69.13 41.77 87.71
CA ASP A 147 70.52 41.43 87.49
C ASP A 147 70.99 40.24 88.35
N CYS A 148 71.46 39.17 87.69
CA CYS A 148 72.12 38.04 88.32
C CYS A 148 73.47 37.79 87.65
N VAL A 149 74.54 37.76 88.45
CA VAL A 149 75.94 37.62 88.02
C VAL A 149 76.22 36.24 87.36
N LYS A 150 75.33 35.24 87.53
CA LYS A 150 75.35 33.97 86.79
C LYS A 150 74.85 34.08 85.34
N CYS A 151 74.31 35.22 84.90
CA CYS A 151 73.81 35.41 83.53
C CYS A 151 74.92 35.72 82.50
N HIS A 152 76.17 35.97 82.92
CA HIS A 152 77.25 36.31 81.99
C HIS A 152 77.84 35.08 81.25
N SER A 153 77.87 33.92 81.93
CA SER A 153 78.25 32.62 81.34
C SER A 153 77.13 32.07 80.44
N VAL A 154 75.86 32.24 80.84
CA VAL A 154 74.68 31.89 80.03
C VAL A 154 74.57 32.77 78.78
N LYS A 155 74.94 34.06 78.84
CA LYS A 155 75.01 34.94 77.64
C LYS A 155 76.09 34.47 76.65
N LYS A 156 77.27 34.00 77.12
CA LYS A 156 78.31 33.41 76.24
C LYS A 156 77.85 32.09 75.62
N LEU A 157 77.21 31.21 76.40
CA LEU A 157 76.67 29.95 75.91
C LEU A 157 75.52 30.17 74.92
N ASN A 158 74.60 31.10 75.21
CA ASN A 158 73.51 31.47 74.30
C ASN A 158 74.02 32.17 73.04
N PHE A 159 75.12 32.93 73.11
CA PHE A 159 75.75 33.52 71.93
C PHE A 159 76.40 32.44 71.05
N ALA A 160 77.11 31.48 71.64
CA ALA A 160 77.64 30.32 70.94
C ALA A 160 76.52 29.48 70.32
N LEU A 161 75.45 29.19 71.09
CA LEU A 161 74.28 28.46 70.62
C LEU A 161 73.57 29.23 69.49
N LYS A 162 73.40 30.56 69.59
CA LYS A 162 72.87 31.40 68.52
C LYS A 162 73.73 31.30 67.26
N LYS A 163 75.06 31.29 67.40
CA LYS A 163 75.99 31.19 66.27
C LYS A 163 75.88 29.83 65.58
N THR A 164 75.77 28.74 66.33
CA THR A 164 75.52 27.39 65.80
C THR A 164 74.12 27.27 65.17
N LEU A 165 73.09 27.84 65.80
CA LEU A 165 71.73 27.89 65.25
C LEU A 165 71.66 28.71 63.96
N VAL A 166 72.45 29.78 63.84
CA VAL A 166 72.59 30.57 62.61
C VAL A 166 73.33 29.77 61.54
N SER A 167 74.36 28.99 61.88
CA SER A 167 75.03 28.13 60.89
C SER A 167 74.15 26.97 60.45
N GLU A 168 73.40 26.33 61.35
CA GLU A 168 72.45 25.27 61.03
C GLU A 168 71.23 25.81 60.28
N LYS A 169 70.76 27.02 60.59
CA LYS A 169 69.77 27.74 59.76
C LYS A 169 70.31 28.03 58.37
N LYS A 170 71.58 28.44 58.23
CA LYS A 170 72.21 28.61 56.92
C LYS A 170 72.28 27.28 56.17
N LYS A 171 72.74 26.19 56.79
CA LYS A 171 72.78 24.85 56.16
C LYS A 171 71.40 24.37 55.74
N THR A 172 70.38 24.52 56.59
CA THR A 172 69.00 24.18 56.22
C THR A 172 68.42 25.09 55.15
N THR A 173 68.84 26.36 55.10
CA THR A 173 68.43 27.28 54.03
C THR A 173 69.07 26.89 52.70
N VAL A 174 70.36 26.50 52.70
CA VAL A 174 71.06 25.96 51.53
C VAL A 174 70.42 24.64 51.09
N ALA A 175 70.21 23.67 51.98
CA ALA A 175 69.54 22.42 51.65
C ALA A 175 68.10 22.62 51.12
N ARG A 176 67.36 23.59 51.65
CA ARG A 176 66.02 23.98 51.13
C ARG A 176 66.12 24.60 49.74
N SER A 177 67.13 25.45 49.51
CA SER A 177 67.43 26.03 48.20
C SER A 177 67.79 24.94 47.19
N ASP A 178 68.67 24.01 47.53
CA ASP A 178 69.08 22.91 46.67
C ASP A 178 67.91 21.96 46.38
N THR A 179 67.07 21.68 47.37
CA THR A 179 65.83 20.90 47.17
C THR A 179 64.84 21.64 46.27
N ALA A 180 64.74 22.97 46.38
CA ALA A 180 63.89 23.78 45.50
C ALA A 180 64.44 23.82 44.07
N ASN A 181 65.76 23.95 43.91
CA ASN A 181 66.45 23.90 42.63
C ASN A 181 66.30 22.53 41.97
N LEU A 182 66.47 21.42 42.71
CA LEU A 182 66.24 20.06 42.21
C LEU A 182 64.76 19.86 41.82
N LYS A 183 63.80 20.33 42.63
CA LYS A 183 62.36 20.27 42.27
C LYS A 183 62.05 21.05 40.99
N LYS A 184 62.76 22.16 40.74
CA LYS A 184 62.65 22.98 39.53
C LYS A 184 63.30 22.30 38.32
N LEU A 185 64.49 21.73 38.50
CA LEU A 185 65.29 21.06 37.47
C LEU A 185 64.60 19.78 36.97
N TYR A 186 63.99 19.01 37.88
CA TYR A 186 63.22 17.81 37.54
C TYR A 186 61.72 18.07 37.28
N LYS A 187 61.30 19.34 37.22
CA LYS A 187 59.90 19.74 36.96
C LYS A 187 58.87 18.94 37.78
N VAL A 188 59.21 18.60 39.03
CA VAL A 188 58.47 17.63 39.86
C VAL A 188 56.99 18.04 40.02
N ARG A 189 56.71 19.34 40.04
CA ARG A 189 55.36 19.89 40.11
C ARG A 189 54.55 19.59 38.85
N GLU A 190 55.12 19.75 37.65
CA GLU A 190 54.45 19.46 36.39
C GLU A 190 54.15 17.96 36.27
N THR A 191 55.12 17.12 36.62
CA THR A 191 54.95 15.65 36.60
C THR A 191 53.85 15.21 37.57
N ARG A 192 53.83 15.73 38.80
CA ARG A 192 52.76 15.45 39.77
C ARG A 192 51.39 15.92 39.27
N GLN A 193 51.32 17.09 38.63
CA GLN A 193 50.06 17.59 38.07
C GLN A 193 49.61 16.75 36.87
N LYS A 194 50.52 16.28 36.02
CA LYS A 194 50.24 15.38 34.91
C LYS A 194 49.71 14.03 35.41
N VAL A 195 50.37 13.43 36.40
CA VAL A 195 49.91 12.18 37.04
C VAL A 195 48.53 12.37 37.67
N LYS A 196 48.28 13.49 38.35
CA LYS A 196 46.96 13.81 38.92
C LYS A 196 45.87 13.89 37.84
N ARG A 197 46.12 14.65 36.75
CA ARG A 197 45.16 14.76 35.63
C ARG A 197 44.92 13.42 34.94
N GLN A 198 45.95 12.59 34.81
CA GLN A 198 45.83 11.24 34.26
C GLN A 198 45.03 10.32 35.19
N GLY A 199 45.23 10.43 36.52
CA GLY A 199 44.42 9.73 37.52
C GLY A 199 42.95 10.13 37.44
N GLU A 200 42.65 11.43 37.39
CA GLU A 200 41.29 11.95 37.22
C GLU A 200 40.64 11.49 35.90
N ALA A 201 41.41 11.41 34.81
CA ALA A 201 40.93 10.87 33.54
C ALA A 201 40.64 9.37 33.61
N LEU A 202 41.51 8.59 34.27
CA LEU A 202 41.28 7.16 34.51
C LEU A 202 40.04 6.91 35.37
N ASP A 203 39.85 7.70 36.42
CA ASP A 203 38.69 7.57 37.30
C ASP A 203 37.38 7.94 36.60
N LYS A 204 37.40 8.80 35.58
CA LYS A 204 36.25 9.03 34.69
C LYS A 204 36.02 7.90 33.69
N LEU A 205 37.08 7.24 33.20
CA LEU A 205 36.97 6.16 32.21
C LEU A 205 36.51 4.83 32.81
N LYS A 206 36.89 4.51 34.06
CA LYS A 206 36.46 3.28 34.76
C LYS A 206 34.94 3.06 34.80
N PRO A 207 34.09 4.03 35.20
CA PRO A 207 32.65 3.84 35.24
C PRO A 207 32.04 3.73 33.83
N LEU A 208 32.62 4.41 32.83
CA LEU A 208 32.22 4.27 31.44
C LEU A 208 32.51 2.86 30.91
N LEU A 209 33.70 2.32 31.21
CA LEU A 209 34.06 0.95 30.86
C LEU A 209 33.09 -0.05 31.51
N ASN A 210 32.81 0.10 32.81
CA ASN A 210 31.87 -0.77 33.51
C ASN A 210 30.46 -0.72 32.91
N THR A 211 29.98 0.49 32.61
CA THR A 211 28.68 0.68 31.93
C THR A 211 28.64 -0.04 30.58
N LYS A 212 29.73 0.03 29.80
CA LYS A 212 29.82 -0.64 28.51
C LYS A 212 29.90 -2.16 28.64
N THR A 213 30.60 -2.68 29.64
CA THR A 213 30.63 -4.13 29.94
C THR A 213 29.23 -4.66 30.25
N ILE A 214 28.48 -3.97 31.12
CA ILE A 214 27.09 -4.33 31.45
C ILE A 214 26.20 -4.29 30.21
N GLN A 215 26.37 -3.28 29.35
CA GLN A 215 25.64 -3.17 28.09
C GLN A 215 25.92 -4.35 27.15
N ILE A 216 27.18 -4.78 27.05
CA ILE A 216 27.58 -5.94 26.24
C ILE A 216 26.93 -7.22 26.76
N GLU A 217 26.99 -7.48 28.07
CA GLU A 217 26.37 -8.66 28.68
C GLU A 217 24.84 -8.70 28.45
N TYR A 218 24.17 -7.55 28.57
CA TYR A 218 22.75 -7.43 28.28
C TYR A 218 22.43 -7.76 26.81
N LEU A 219 23.22 -7.23 25.87
CA LEU A 219 23.03 -7.50 24.44
C LEU A 219 23.32 -8.97 24.10
N GLN A 220 24.32 -9.60 24.72
CA GLN A 220 24.60 -11.03 24.57
C GLN A 220 23.44 -11.90 25.06
N LYS A 221 22.85 -11.57 26.22
CA LYS A 221 21.65 -12.26 26.72
C LYS A 221 20.47 -12.10 25.75
N LYS A 222 20.28 -10.90 25.18
CA LYS A 222 19.23 -10.65 24.19
C LYS A 222 19.47 -11.44 22.89
N LEU A 223 20.69 -11.49 22.40
CA LEU A 223 21.07 -12.27 21.22
C LEU A 223 20.79 -13.77 21.42
N ASN A 224 21.18 -14.34 22.56
CA ASN A 224 20.93 -15.76 22.88
C ASN A 224 19.45 -16.08 23.03
N ARG A 225 18.60 -15.11 23.40
CA ARG A 225 17.15 -15.28 23.40
C ARG A 225 16.60 -15.33 21.97
N VAL A 226 17.08 -14.46 21.09
CA VAL A 226 16.67 -14.43 19.67
C VAL A 226 17.09 -15.72 18.96
N LEU A 227 18.30 -16.22 19.21
CA LEU A 227 18.77 -17.47 18.60
C LEU A 227 17.88 -18.66 18.97
N ARG A 228 17.51 -18.81 20.25
CA ARG A 228 16.58 -19.87 20.70
C ARG A 228 15.19 -19.76 20.07
N LEU A 229 14.66 -18.54 19.93
CA LEU A 229 13.37 -18.33 19.26
C LEU A 229 13.44 -18.69 17.77
N ASN A 230 14.56 -18.40 17.11
CA ASN A 230 14.77 -18.78 15.70
C ASN A 230 14.86 -20.30 15.52
N GLU A 231 15.47 -21.03 16.46
CA GLU A 231 15.50 -22.49 16.45
C GLU A 231 14.10 -23.08 16.60
N GLN A 232 13.31 -22.59 17.56
CA GLN A 232 11.90 -23.00 17.73
C GLN A 232 11.07 -22.72 16.47
N LEU A 233 11.22 -21.53 15.87
CA LEU A 233 10.52 -21.17 14.64
C LEU A 233 10.94 -22.07 13.46
N ALA A 234 12.19 -22.52 13.41
CA ALA A 234 12.66 -23.44 12.38
C ALA A 234 12.00 -24.84 12.52
N GLU A 235 11.86 -25.34 13.75
CA GLU A 235 11.17 -26.59 14.06
C GLU A 235 9.67 -26.53 13.72
N GLU A 236 9.00 -25.44 14.11
CA GLU A 236 7.59 -25.21 13.75
C GLU A 236 7.39 -25.16 12.22
N ASN A 237 8.26 -24.44 11.51
CA ASN A 237 8.23 -24.39 10.05
C ASN A 237 8.44 -25.75 9.40
N GLN A 238 9.27 -26.62 9.99
CA GLN A 238 9.46 -27.98 9.52
C GLN A 238 8.20 -28.83 9.74
N CYS A 239 7.54 -28.70 10.90
CA CYS A 239 6.27 -29.36 11.19
C CYS A 239 5.17 -28.91 10.20
N LEU A 240 5.03 -27.61 9.98
CA LEU A 240 4.08 -27.02 9.02
C LEU A 240 4.34 -27.52 7.59
N LYS A 241 5.61 -27.65 7.17
CA LYS A 241 5.96 -28.23 5.85
C LYS A 241 5.48 -29.67 5.71
N VAL A 242 5.56 -30.47 6.77
CA VAL A 242 5.06 -31.86 6.77
C VAL A 242 3.53 -31.88 6.69
N GLN A 243 2.85 -31.02 7.45
CA GLN A 243 1.39 -30.89 7.39
C GLN A 243 0.89 -30.44 6.00
N ASN A 244 1.53 -29.45 5.41
CA ASN A 244 1.22 -28.98 4.05
C ASN A 244 1.39 -30.08 3.00
N ARG A 245 2.41 -30.94 3.13
CA ARG A 245 2.55 -32.11 2.25
C ARG A 245 1.40 -33.10 2.41
N LYS A 246 0.88 -33.31 3.63
CA LYS A 246 -0.29 -34.16 3.86
C LYS A 246 -1.56 -33.55 3.27
N LEU A 247 -1.75 -32.24 3.43
CA LEU A 247 -2.90 -31.53 2.85
C LEU A 247 -2.87 -31.53 1.32
N LEU A 248 -1.71 -31.31 0.70
CA LEU A 248 -1.55 -31.38 -0.75
C LEU A 248 -1.92 -32.76 -1.32
N LYS A 249 -1.54 -33.84 -0.64
CA LYS A 249 -1.96 -35.19 -1.04
C LYS A 249 -3.48 -35.38 -0.96
N LYS A 250 -4.12 -34.85 0.09
CA LYS A 250 -5.59 -34.87 0.22
C LYS A 250 -6.28 -34.03 -0.85
N LEU A 251 -5.68 -32.89 -1.20
CA LEU A 251 -6.21 -32.00 -2.23
C LEU A 251 -6.15 -32.68 -3.60
N GLN A 252 -5.03 -33.34 -3.94
CA GLN A 252 -4.91 -34.14 -5.16
C GLN A 252 -5.92 -35.29 -5.23
N SER A 253 -6.15 -36.01 -4.12
CA SER A 253 -7.19 -37.05 -4.12
C SER A 253 -8.59 -36.47 -4.34
N ASN A 254 -8.88 -35.30 -3.76
CA ASN A 254 -10.16 -34.62 -3.93
C ASN A 254 -10.34 -34.07 -5.35
N GLU A 255 -9.28 -33.60 -6.00
CA GLU A 255 -9.31 -33.16 -7.41
C GLU A 255 -9.68 -34.31 -8.35
N ILE A 256 -9.13 -35.51 -8.11
CA ILE A 256 -9.48 -36.71 -8.89
C ILE A 256 -10.97 -37.03 -8.73
N VAL A 257 -11.49 -37.04 -7.50
CA VAL A 257 -12.92 -37.28 -7.23
C VAL A 257 -13.79 -36.19 -7.88
N THR A 258 -13.39 -34.93 -7.76
CA THR A 258 -14.12 -33.79 -8.35
C THR A 258 -14.16 -33.88 -9.88
N SER A 259 -13.06 -34.30 -10.50
CA SER A 259 -13.01 -34.52 -11.95
C SER A 259 -13.94 -35.66 -12.39
N SER A 260 -14.03 -36.74 -11.62
CA SER A 260 -14.98 -37.84 -11.87
C SER A 260 -16.42 -37.34 -11.79
N LEU A 261 -16.77 -36.63 -10.71
CA LEU A 261 -18.12 -36.10 -10.51
C LEU A 261 -18.50 -35.05 -11.57
N LYS A 262 -17.55 -34.21 -12.02
CA LYS A 262 -17.79 -33.27 -13.13
C LYS A 262 -18.10 -33.99 -14.43
N LYS A 263 -17.45 -35.13 -14.69
CA LYS A 263 -17.72 -35.96 -15.87
C LYS A 263 -19.12 -36.56 -15.79
N GLU A 264 -19.47 -37.17 -14.65
CA GLU A 264 -20.82 -37.71 -14.39
C GLU A 264 -21.91 -36.64 -14.50
N LEU A 265 -21.66 -35.43 -13.98
CA LEU A 265 -22.57 -34.29 -14.11
C LEU A 265 -22.74 -33.85 -15.57
N CYS A 266 -21.67 -33.86 -16.36
CA CYS A 266 -21.72 -33.52 -17.79
C CYS A 266 -22.56 -34.56 -18.55
N GLU A 267 -22.33 -35.85 -18.31
CA GLU A 267 -23.11 -36.94 -18.90
C GLU A 267 -24.59 -36.84 -18.52
N THR A 268 -24.89 -36.54 -17.26
CA THR A 268 -26.27 -36.35 -16.78
C THR A 268 -26.92 -35.12 -17.41
N LYS A 269 -26.20 -34.01 -17.57
CA LYS A 269 -26.71 -32.80 -18.25
C LYS A 269 -27.03 -33.07 -19.71
N LEU A 270 -26.15 -33.75 -20.42
CA LEU A 270 -26.39 -34.13 -21.82
C LEU A 270 -27.63 -35.02 -21.94
N LEU A 271 -27.86 -35.92 -20.97
CA LEU A 271 -29.07 -36.73 -20.93
C LEU A 271 -30.33 -35.89 -20.68
N VAL A 272 -30.27 -34.94 -19.75
CA VAL A 272 -31.38 -34.00 -19.49
C VAL A 272 -31.68 -33.14 -20.71
N ASP A 273 -30.66 -32.56 -21.34
CA ASP A 273 -30.82 -31.75 -22.55
C ASP A 273 -31.43 -32.58 -23.68
N HIS A 274 -31.00 -33.84 -23.84
CA HIS A 274 -31.59 -34.76 -24.81
C HIS A 274 -33.07 -35.04 -24.51
N LEU A 275 -33.42 -35.32 -23.24
CA LEU A 275 -34.80 -35.55 -22.84
C LEU A 275 -35.67 -34.30 -23.01
N GLN A 276 -35.13 -33.10 -22.77
CA GLN A 276 -35.82 -31.83 -23.03
C GLN A 276 -36.01 -31.57 -24.52
N CYS A 277 -35.04 -31.91 -25.38
CA CYS A 277 -35.24 -31.87 -26.82
C CYS A 277 -36.36 -32.83 -27.26
N VAL A 278 -36.40 -34.04 -26.70
CA VAL A 278 -37.49 -35.01 -26.99
C VAL A 278 -38.84 -34.47 -26.48
N GLU A 279 -38.88 -33.87 -25.29
CA GLU A 279 -40.10 -33.24 -24.75
C GLU A 279 -40.56 -32.06 -25.63
N MET A 280 -39.63 -31.23 -26.11
CA MET A 280 -39.91 -30.17 -27.07
C MET A 280 -40.41 -30.70 -28.41
N GLU A 281 -39.82 -31.77 -28.96
CA GLU A 281 -40.29 -32.41 -30.18
C GLU A 281 -41.69 -33.03 -30.03
N VAL A 282 -42.03 -33.51 -28.84
CA VAL A 282 -43.39 -33.98 -28.50
C VAL A 282 -44.34 -32.79 -28.39
N HIS A 283 -43.94 -31.70 -27.74
CA HIS A 283 -44.76 -30.47 -27.63
C HIS A 283 -44.92 -29.70 -28.95
N GLU A 284 -43.93 -29.72 -29.84
CA GLU A 284 -44.01 -29.15 -31.19
C GLU A 284 -44.94 -29.96 -32.10
N LYS A 285 -45.04 -31.28 -31.86
CA LYS A 285 -46.04 -32.15 -32.52
C LYS A 285 -47.45 -31.99 -31.94
N GLU A 286 -47.59 -31.48 -30.73
CA GLU A 286 -48.88 -31.17 -30.10
C GLU A 286 -49.38 -29.75 -30.38
N ASN A 287 -48.49 -28.78 -30.63
CA ASN A 287 -48.82 -27.35 -30.78
C ASN A 287 -48.60 -26.77 -32.19
N SER A 288 -48.85 -27.56 -33.23
CA SER A 288 -48.86 -27.06 -34.60
C SER A 288 -50.20 -26.41 -34.98
N GLU A 289 -50.71 -25.48 -34.18
CA GLU A 289 -51.75 -24.52 -34.61
C GLU A 289 -51.59 -23.18 -33.86
N GLY A 290 -51.14 -22.13 -34.58
CA GLY A 290 -51.50 -20.73 -34.35
C GLY A 290 -51.52 -20.15 -32.93
N GLU A 291 -50.71 -20.65 -32.01
CA GLU A 291 -50.90 -20.35 -30.59
C GLU A 291 -50.32 -18.99 -30.18
N VAL A 292 -51.16 -18.10 -29.68
CA VAL A 292 -50.75 -16.79 -29.19
C VAL A 292 -50.05 -16.94 -27.83
N PHE A 293 -48.88 -16.31 -27.66
CA PHE A 293 -48.14 -16.34 -26.41
C PHE A 293 -48.85 -15.52 -25.33
N GLN A 294 -49.38 -16.19 -24.31
CA GLN A 294 -50.04 -15.58 -23.16
C GLN A 294 -48.99 -14.91 -22.25
N THR A 295 -48.98 -13.58 -22.20
CA THR A 295 -48.03 -12.81 -21.38
C THR A 295 -48.54 -12.46 -19.99
N THR A 296 -49.82 -12.72 -19.72
CA THR A 296 -50.52 -12.31 -18.48
C THR A 296 -51.14 -13.51 -17.77
N GLU A 297 -51.02 -13.52 -16.45
CA GLU A 297 -51.70 -14.42 -15.53
C GLU A 297 -52.71 -13.59 -14.71
N GLY A 298 -54.00 -13.74 -15.01
CA GLY A 298 -55.05 -12.92 -14.41
C GLY A 298 -54.88 -11.42 -14.75
N LYS A 299 -54.75 -10.58 -13.70
CA LYS A 299 -54.61 -9.11 -13.84
C LYS A 299 -53.16 -8.62 -13.91
N GLN A 300 -52.18 -9.53 -13.92
CA GLN A 300 -50.76 -9.20 -13.85
C GLN A 300 -49.98 -9.86 -14.99
N TYR A 301 -48.81 -9.33 -15.32
CA TYR A 301 -47.88 -10.00 -16.23
C TYR A 301 -47.31 -11.25 -15.55
N ALA A 302 -47.22 -12.34 -16.30
CA ALA A 302 -46.71 -13.62 -15.80
C ALA A 302 -45.30 -13.44 -15.19
N PRO A 303 -44.94 -14.20 -14.13
CA PRO A 303 -43.61 -14.11 -13.51
C PRO A 303 -42.45 -14.27 -14.49
N VAL A 304 -42.62 -15.09 -15.53
CA VAL A 304 -41.63 -15.28 -16.61
C VAL A 304 -41.39 -13.98 -17.37
N VAL A 305 -42.46 -13.28 -17.77
CA VAL A 305 -42.38 -12.00 -18.47
C VAL A 305 -41.70 -10.95 -17.59
N ARG A 306 -42.08 -10.85 -16.31
CA ARG A 306 -41.46 -9.92 -15.36
C ARG A 306 -39.97 -10.18 -15.20
N ARG A 307 -39.55 -11.44 -15.06
CA ARG A 307 -38.12 -11.82 -15.01
C ARG A 307 -37.36 -11.44 -16.28
N CYS A 308 -37.96 -11.58 -17.46
CA CYS A 308 -37.35 -11.13 -18.70
C CYS A 308 -37.13 -9.61 -18.72
N ILE A 309 -38.14 -8.83 -18.32
CA ILE A 309 -37.99 -7.36 -18.21
C ILE A 309 -36.92 -7.00 -17.17
N TYR A 310 -36.90 -7.65 -16.01
CA TYR A 310 -35.85 -7.42 -15.02
C TYR A 310 -34.46 -7.69 -15.59
N LYS A 311 -34.28 -8.77 -16.34
CA LYS A 311 -33.00 -9.10 -16.97
C LYS A 311 -32.59 -8.06 -18.01
N GLN A 312 -33.55 -7.55 -18.80
CA GLN A 312 -33.28 -6.48 -19.76
C GLN A 312 -32.85 -5.18 -19.07
N LEU A 313 -33.53 -4.79 -17.99
CA LEU A 313 -33.17 -3.61 -17.19
C LEU A 313 -31.77 -3.74 -16.58
N LEU A 314 -31.42 -4.93 -16.06
CA LEU A 314 -30.07 -5.24 -15.55
C LEU A 314 -29.00 -5.29 -16.65
N CYS A 315 -29.39 -5.34 -17.92
CA CYS A 315 -28.52 -5.24 -19.08
C CYS A 315 -28.58 -3.85 -19.72
N ASP A 316 -28.99 -2.83 -18.97
CA ASP A 316 -29.07 -1.42 -19.39
C ASP A 316 -29.95 -1.17 -20.62
N VAL A 317 -30.96 -2.03 -20.86
CA VAL A 317 -31.95 -1.77 -21.91
C VAL A 317 -32.85 -0.61 -21.45
N PRO A 318 -33.01 0.47 -22.26
CA PRO A 318 -33.88 1.58 -21.90
C PRO A 318 -35.31 1.10 -21.60
N ILE A 319 -35.95 1.68 -20.58
CA ILE A 319 -37.31 1.31 -20.14
C ILE A 319 -38.31 1.30 -21.31
N ALA A 320 -38.21 2.29 -22.21
CA ALA A 320 -39.05 2.42 -23.39
C ALA A 320 -38.89 1.25 -24.38
N ASN A 321 -37.73 0.60 -24.39
CA ASN A 321 -37.37 -0.44 -25.34
C ASN A 321 -37.58 -1.85 -24.80
N CYS A 322 -37.79 -2.03 -23.49
CA CYS A 322 -37.93 -3.36 -22.90
C CYS A 322 -39.15 -4.13 -23.45
N GLY A 323 -40.32 -3.49 -23.49
CA GLY A 323 -41.54 -4.08 -24.05
C GLY A 323 -41.43 -4.42 -25.55
N PRO A 324 -41.01 -3.46 -26.41
CA PRO A 324 -40.74 -3.71 -27.83
C PRO A 324 -39.73 -4.84 -28.06
N LEU A 325 -38.63 -4.87 -27.32
CA LEU A 325 -37.61 -5.91 -27.44
C LEU A 325 -38.18 -7.30 -27.12
N LEU A 326 -39.01 -7.40 -26.07
CA LEU A 326 -39.70 -8.64 -25.75
C LEU A 326 -40.65 -9.08 -26.88
N LYS A 327 -41.39 -8.13 -27.47
CA LYS A 327 -42.28 -8.41 -28.61
C LYS A 327 -41.51 -8.97 -29.80
N ASP A 328 -40.40 -8.32 -30.15
CA ASP A 328 -39.56 -8.74 -31.28
C ASP A 328 -38.94 -10.11 -31.01
N PHE A 329 -38.50 -10.39 -29.78
CA PHE A 329 -37.98 -11.70 -29.40
C PHE A 329 -39.05 -12.80 -29.53
N ILE A 330 -40.27 -12.59 -29.01
CA ILE A 330 -41.36 -13.57 -29.12
C ILE A 330 -41.70 -13.83 -30.59
N LYS A 331 -41.75 -12.77 -31.40
CA LYS A 331 -42.08 -12.89 -32.83
C LYS A 331 -40.99 -13.57 -33.65
N THR A 332 -39.72 -13.24 -33.41
CA THR A 332 -38.61 -13.68 -34.26
C THR A 332 -37.99 -14.99 -33.81
N VAL A 333 -37.95 -15.25 -32.50
CA VAL A 333 -37.32 -16.45 -31.93
C VAL A 333 -38.33 -17.53 -31.63
N LEU A 334 -39.48 -17.18 -31.06
CA LEU A 334 -40.53 -18.16 -30.72
C LEU A 334 -41.53 -18.37 -31.85
N LEU A 335 -41.48 -17.55 -32.91
CA LEU A 335 -42.43 -17.58 -34.03
C LEU A 335 -43.90 -17.49 -33.59
N LYS A 336 -44.15 -16.87 -32.42
CA LYS A 336 -45.48 -16.62 -31.86
C LYS A 336 -45.77 -15.13 -31.85
N ASP A 337 -47.04 -14.75 -31.82
CA ASP A 337 -47.45 -13.38 -31.49
C ASP A 337 -47.70 -13.25 -29.98
N ALA A 338 -47.41 -12.08 -29.42
CA ALA A 338 -47.74 -11.77 -28.02
C ALA A 338 -49.07 -11.02 -27.95
N VAL A 339 -50.02 -11.51 -27.13
CA VAL A 339 -51.33 -10.84 -26.92
C VAL A 339 -51.12 -9.39 -26.48
N ARG A 340 -50.20 -9.18 -25.55
CA ARG A 340 -49.89 -7.88 -24.95
C ARG A 340 -48.45 -7.88 -24.47
N VAL A 341 -47.74 -6.77 -24.58
CA VAL A 341 -46.41 -6.60 -23.96
C VAL A 341 -46.45 -5.49 -22.91
N PRO A 342 -45.55 -5.51 -21.91
CA PRO A 342 -45.43 -4.42 -20.95
C PRO A 342 -45.22 -3.07 -21.65
N SER A 343 -46.01 -2.07 -21.27
CA SER A 343 -45.79 -0.69 -21.71
C SER A 343 -44.57 -0.09 -20.99
N ALA A 344 -44.03 1.03 -21.49
CA ALA A 344 -42.95 1.74 -20.82
C ALA A 344 -43.29 2.09 -19.36
N ALA A 345 -44.53 2.50 -19.08
CA ALA A 345 -45.01 2.77 -17.72
C ALA A 345 -44.99 1.50 -16.85
N THR A 346 -45.38 0.35 -17.42
CA THR A 346 -45.33 -0.94 -16.71
C THR A 346 -43.88 -1.37 -16.45
N CYS A 347 -42.99 -1.23 -17.44
CA CYS A 347 -41.56 -1.49 -17.29
C CYS A 347 -40.93 -0.57 -16.24
N SER A 348 -41.38 0.68 -16.13
CA SER A 348 -40.95 1.62 -15.09
C SER A 348 -41.35 1.15 -13.69
N GLN A 349 -42.59 0.64 -13.52
CA GLN A 349 -43.00 0.00 -12.27
C GLN A 349 -42.15 -1.23 -11.95
N MET A 350 -41.80 -2.04 -12.95
CA MET A 350 -40.90 -3.18 -12.77
C MET A 350 -39.48 -2.76 -12.39
N ALA A 351 -38.99 -1.63 -12.90
CA ALA A 351 -37.72 -1.05 -12.47
C ALA A 351 -37.79 -0.57 -11.00
N TYR A 352 -38.90 0.03 -10.58
CA TYR A 352 -39.13 0.39 -9.18
C TYR A 352 -39.13 -0.84 -8.26
N GLU A 353 -39.78 -1.92 -8.66
CA GLU A 353 -39.76 -3.19 -7.92
C GLU A 353 -38.34 -3.75 -7.76
N LEU A 354 -37.52 -3.69 -8.82
CA LEU A 354 -36.10 -4.05 -8.75
C LEU A 354 -35.34 -3.15 -7.76
N GLY A 355 -35.64 -1.86 -7.74
CA GLY A 355 -35.09 -0.92 -6.75
C GLY A 355 -35.41 -1.36 -5.33
N VAL A 356 -36.68 -1.67 -5.03
CA VAL A 356 -37.09 -2.19 -3.72
C VAL A 356 -36.35 -3.48 -3.37
N MET A 357 -36.22 -4.42 -4.30
CA MET A 357 -35.46 -5.66 -4.08
C MET A 357 -33.98 -5.38 -3.79
N SER A 358 -33.37 -4.43 -4.50
CA SER A 358 -31.99 -4.01 -4.27
C SER A 358 -31.81 -3.40 -2.88
N THR A 359 -32.72 -2.51 -2.46
CA THR A 359 -32.75 -1.93 -1.11
C THR A 359 -32.90 -3.00 -0.03
N LEU A 360 -33.75 -4.02 -0.24
CA LEU A 360 -33.91 -5.13 0.70
C LEU A 360 -32.63 -5.96 0.81
N GLN A 361 -31.98 -6.28 -0.32
CA GLN A 361 -30.71 -7.02 -0.33
C GLN A 361 -29.58 -6.24 0.35
N LEU A 362 -29.54 -4.93 0.14
CA LEU A 362 -28.60 -4.03 0.80
C LEU A 362 -28.84 -4.00 2.31
N ALA A 363 -30.07 -3.75 2.75
CA ALA A 363 -30.40 -3.68 4.16
C ALA A 363 -30.12 -5.02 4.86
N ASP A 364 -30.46 -6.15 4.24
CA ASP A 364 -30.12 -7.49 4.76
C ASP A 364 -28.60 -7.68 4.88
N PHE A 365 -27.85 -7.25 3.86
CA PHE A 365 -26.39 -7.27 3.87
C PHE A 365 -25.81 -6.41 5.01
N MET A 366 -26.34 -5.22 5.24
CA MET A 366 -25.91 -4.33 6.31
C MET A 366 -26.24 -4.90 7.69
N MET A 367 -27.46 -5.43 7.88
CA MET A 367 -27.91 -6.07 9.12
C MET A 367 -27.08 -7.31 9.46
N GLY A 368 -26.64 -8.06 8.45
CA GLY A 368 -25.79 -9.24 8.61
C GLY A 368 -24.29 -8.94 8.75
N SER A 369 -23.87 -7.68 8.61
CA SER A 369 -22.47 -7.28 8.57
C SER A 369 -22.10 -6.33 9.71
N LYS A 370 -20.82 -6.28 10.05
CA LYS A 370 -20.24 -5.34 11.01
C LYS A 370 -19.05 -4.64 10.38
N ASN A 371 -18.68 -3.49 10.94
CA ASN A 371 -17.54 -2.69 10.52
C ASN A 371 -17.62 -2.27 9.04
N LEU A 372 -18.78 -1.78 8.64
CA LEU A 372 -19.03 -1.32 7.28
C LEU A 372 -18.29 -0.02 7.00
N CYS A 373 -17.80 0.09 5.77
CA CYS A 373 -17.26 1.33 5.24
C CYS A 373 -18.30 1.99 4.36
N LEU A 374 -18.78 3.16 4.78
CA LEU A 374 -19.65 4.03 3.99
C LEU A 374 -18.78 4.90 3.08
N SER A 375 -18.97 4.80 1.78
CA SER A 375 -18.22 5.62 0.81
C SER A 375 -19.21 6.48 0.04
N TRP A 376 -18.77 7.66 -0.37
CA TRP A 376 -19.56 8.46 -1.30
C TRP A 376 -18.67 9.15 -2.31
N ASP A 377 -19.20 9.25 -3.52
CA ASP A 377 -18.55 9.92 -4.65
C ASP A 377 -19.56 10.87 -5.30
N ALA A 378 -19.10 12.09 -5.55
CA ALA A 378 -19.94 13.14 -6.07
C ALA A 378 -19.37 13.68 -7.36
N THR A 379 -20.21 13.78 -8.37
CA THR A 379 -19.84 14.35 -9.67
C THR A 379 -20.87 15.38 -10.09
N SER A 380 -20.42 16.41 -10.79
CA SER A 380 -21.32 17.33 -11.48
C SER A 380 -21.44 16.93 -12.94
N LEU A 381 -22.65 16.61 -13.40
CA LEU A 381 -22.95 16.25 -14.79
C LEU A 381 -24.03 17.20 -15.31
N GLU A 382 -23.73 17.96 -16.38
CA GLU A 382 -24.69 18.86 -17.03
C GLU A 382 -25.38 19.86 -16.08
N GLY A 383 -24.64 20.33 -15.06
CA GLY A 383 -25.17 21.25 -14.04
C GLY A 383 -25.92 20.58 -12.89
N ALA A 384 -26.13 19.26 -12.95
CA ALA A 384 -26.67 18.47 -11.86
C ALA A 384 -25.56 17.97 -10.94
N HIS A 385 -25.72 18.11 -9.61
CA HIS A 385 -24.78 17.56 -8.63
C HIS A 385 -25.25 16.18 -8.18
N ILE A 386 -24.65 15.13 -8.72
CA ILE A 386 -25.03 13.75 -8.44
C ILE A 386 -24.09 13.19 -7.38
N ASN A 387 -24.66 12.64 -6.31
CA ASN A 387 -23.92 11.90 -5.30
C ASN A 387 -24.35 10.45 -5.29
N GLU A 388 -23.38 9.56 -5.23
CA GLU A 388 -23.57 8.12 -5.12
C GLU A 388 -23.02 7.65 -3.77
N LEU A 389 -23.81 6.85 -3.06
CA LEU A 389 -23.48 6.25 -1.78
C LEU A 389 -23.20 4.76 -1.96
N HIS A 390 -22.16 4.27 -1.30
CA HIS A 390 -21.73 2.89 -1.35
C HIS A 390 -21.50 2.34 0.05
N VAL A 391 -21.80 1.07 0.25
CA VAL A 391 -21.50 0.35 1.49
C VAL A 391 -20.64 -0.86 1.18
N THR A 392 -19.48 -0.93 1.83
CA THR A 392 -18.51 -2.01 1.66
C THR A 392 -18.32 -2.79 2.96
N ALA A 393 -18.31 -4.11 2.87
CA ALA A 393 -17.90 -5.00 3.97
C ALA A 393 -16.74 -5.89 3.54
N ASN A 394 -15.75 -6.06 4.44
CA ASN A 394 -14.68 -7.05 4.32
C ASN A 394 -14.05 -7.13 2.92
N ASP A 395 -13.74 -5.98 2.29
CA ASP A 395 -13.08 -5.79 0.98
C ASP A 395 -13.61 -6.55 -0.25
N LYS A 396 -14.63 -7.40 -0.11
CA LYS A 396 -15.11 -8.33 -1.14
C LYS A 396 -16.44 -7.94 -1.76
N LYS A 397 -17.25 -7.15 -1.05
CA LYS A 397 -18.59 -6.79 -1.50
C LYS A 397 -18.84 -5.31 -1.26
N CYS A 398 -19.08 -4.60 -2.36
CA CYS A 398 -19.51 -3.21 -2.40
C CYS A 398 -20.91 -3.19 -3.00
N LEU A 399 -21.87 -2.56 -2.31
CA LEU A 399 -23.23 -2.36 -2.79
C LEU A 399 -23.54 -0.87 -2.82
N ILE A 400 -24.31 -0.45 -3.81
CA ILE A 400 -24.82 0.92 -3.90
C ILE A 400 -25.95 1.06 -2.88
N LEU A 401 -25.87 2.12 -2.07
CA LEU A 401 -26.90 2.49 -1.10
C LEU A 401 -27.96 3.40 -1.73
N ASP A 402 -27.52 4.49 -2.37
CA ASP A 402 -28.41 5.42 -3.05
C ASP A 402 -27.63 6.23 -4.09
N VAL A 403 -28.32 6.71 -5.12
CA VAL A 403 -27.80 7.65 -6.12
C VAL A 403 -28.81 8.78 -6.25
N ARG A 404 -28.38 10.02 -5.94
CA ARG A 404 -29.31 11.15 -5.88
C ARG A 404 -28.73 12.40 -6.51
N HIS A 405 -29.60 13.15 -7.18
CA HIS A 405 -29.33 14.54 -7.54
C HIS A 405 -29.54 15.42 -6.31
N LEU A 406 -28.49 16.11 -5.88
CA LEU A 406 -28.50 17.04 -4.76
C LEU A 406 -28.59 18.48 -5.24
N ALA A 407 -29.17 19.34 -4.40
CA ALA A 407 -29.26 20.79 -4.67
C ALA A 407 -27.89 21.47 -4.78
N GLY A 408 -26.85 20.87 -4.21
CA GLY A 408 -25.47 21.33 -4.27
C GLY A 408 -24.51 20.38 -3.56
N GLY A 409 -23.26 20.83 -3.41
CA GLY A 409 -22.19 20.08 -2.76
C GLY A 409 -21.83 20.62 -1.37
N LYS A 410 -22.81 21.09 -0.57
CA LYS A 410 -22.55 21.52 0.81
C LYS A 410 -22.61 20.34 1.75
N THR A 411 -21.95 20.46 2.90
CA THR A 411 -21.94 19.43 3.96
C THR A 411 -23.34 18.93 4.32
N ALA A 412 -24.29 19.84 4.53
CA ALA A 412 -25.66 19.50 4.91
C ALA A 412 -26.39 18.67 3.83
N ASP A 413 -26.10 18.92 2.55
CA ASP A 413 -26.71 18.19 1.43
C ASP A 413 -26.32 16.72 1.47
N TYR A 414 -25.02 16.44 1.69
CA TYR A 414 -24.50 15.08 1.80
C TYR A 414 -24.98 14.36 3.05
N VAL A 415 -24.97 15.02 4.21
CA VAL A 415 -25.43 14.41 5.47
C VAL A 415 -26.90 14.05 5.36
N SER A 416 -27.74 14.98 4.89
CA SER A 416 -29.16 14.73 4.66
C SER A 416 -29.41 13.57 3.70
N HIS A 417 -28.66 13.50 2.59
CA HIS A 417 -28.74 12.38 1.65
C HIS A 417 -28.36 11.05 2.30
N ILE A 418 -27.25 10.98 3.04
CA ILE A 418 -26.81 9.75 3.71
C ILE A 418 -27.84 9.26 4.74
N ILE A 419 -28.31 10.16 5.60
CA ILE A 419 -29.26 9.81 6.66
C ILE A 419 -30.61 9.41 6.08
N SER A 420 -31.12 10.12 5.06
CA SER A 420 -32.36 9.75 4.39
C SER A 420 -32.26 8.41 3.66
N ALA A 421 -31.16 8.13 2.96
CA ALA A 421 -30.94 6.84 2.31
C ALA A 421 -30.94 5.67 3.31
N LEU A 422 -30.27 5.84 4.47
CA LEU A 422 -30.30 4.83 5.54
C LEU A 422 -31.70 4.65 6.14
N ALA A 423 -32.45 5.74 6.32
CA ALA A 423 -33.82 5.70 6.85
C ALA A 423 -34.78 5.02 5.87
N GLU A 424 -34.67 5.30 4.56
CA GLU A 424 -35.44 4.64 3.50
C GLU A 424 -35.13 3.14 3.42
N ALA A 425 -33.86 2.76 3.53
CA ALA A 425 -33.45 1.36 3.59
C ALA A 425 -34.02 0.66 4.83
N ALA A 426 -33.96 1.30 6.00
CA ALA A 426 -34.55 0.79 7.23
C ALA A 426 -36.06 0.62 7.13
N ALA A 427 -36.78 1.64 6.65
CA ALA A 427 -38.23 1.61 6.48
C ALA A 427 -38.69 0.49 5.52
N THR A 428 -37.96 0.32 4.41
CA THR A 428 -38.24 -0.72 3.42
C THR A 428 -38.04 -2.11 4.01
N TYR A 429 -36.93 -2.32 4.72
CA TYR A 429 -36.60 -3.61 5.36
C TYR A 429 -37.55 -3.94 6.51
N ALA A 430 -37.83 -2.97 7.38
CA ALA A 430 -38.73 -3.08 8.51
C ALA A 430 -40.14 -3.49 8.06
N ARG A 431 -40.68 -2.81 7.04
CA ARG A 431 -41.97 -3.14 6.43
C ARG A 431 -42.00 -4.55 5.85
N PHE A 432 -40.93 -4.97 5.18
CA PHE A 432 -40.85 -6.30 4.57
C PHE A 432 -40.74 -7.43 5.61
N LYS A 433 -39.99 -7.22 6.68
CA LYS A 433 -39.77 -8.22 7.74
C LYS A 433 -40.81 -8.18 8.86
N GLY A 434 -41.61 -7.12 8.95
CA GLY A 434 -42.57 -6.91 10.05
C GLY A 434 -41.89 -6.61 11.39
N ILE A 435 -40.77 -5.88 11.36
CA ILE A 435 -39.98 -5.48 12.55
C ILE A 435 -40.03 -3.95 12.72
N ASP A 436 -39.65 -3.46 13.90
CA ASP A 436 -39.67 -2.04 14.19
C ASP A 436 -38.64 -1.26 13.35
N GLN A 437 -39.06 -0.12 12.79
CA GLN A 437 -38.21 0.68 11.91
C GLN A 437 -37.04 1.32 12.66
N ASP A 438 -37.26 1.79 13.88
CA ASP A 438 -36.23 2.48 14.67
C ASP A 438 -35.15 1.50 15.12
N GLU A 439 -35.54 0.26 15.45
CA GLU A 439 -34.60 -0.83 15.71
C GLU A 439 -33.71 -1.14 14.51
N VAL A 440 -34.30 -1.27 13.32
CA VAL A 440 -33.53 -1.50 12.08
C VAL A 440 -32.63 -0.33 11.78
N PHE A 441 -33.16 0.90 11.87
CA PHE A 441 -32.39 2.09 11.56
C PHE A 441 -31.19 2.25 12.50
N LYS A 442 -31.39 2.03 13.80
CA LYS A 442 -30.31 2.01 14.79
C LYS A 442 -29.26 0.93 14.49
N ALA A 443 -29.70 -0.26 14.10
CA ALA A 443 -28.80 -1.35 13.72
C ALA A 443 -27.96 -0.98 12.48
N LEU A 444 -28.59 -0.43 11.42
CA LEU A 444 -27.90 0.03 10.22
C LEU A 444 -26.85 1.11 10.55
N LYS A 445 -27.20 2.11 11.37
CA LYS A 445 -26.26 3.16 11.81
C LYS A 445 -25.06 2.55 12.55
N SER A 446 -25.32 1.68 13.52
CA SER A 446 -24.28 1.05 14.35
C SER A 446 -23.33 0.11 13.57
N SER A 447 -23.75 -0.34 12.38
CA SER A 447 -22.93 -1.21 11.54
C SER A 447 -21.78 -0.47 10.85
N ILE A 448 -21.87 0.86 10.72
CA ILE A 448 -20.90 1.72 10.02
C ILE A 448 -19.77 2.10 10.98
N SER A 449 -18.54 1.75 10.62
CA SER A 449 -17.35 2.06 11.44
C SER A 449 -16.32 2.94 10.73
N ALA A 450 -16.44 3.10 9.41
CA ALA A 450 -15.51 3.89 8.62
C ALA A 450 -16.22 4.65 7.49
N THR A 451 -15.62 5.75 7.06
CA THR A 451 -15.97 6.42 5.79
C THR A 451 -14.82 6.34 4.80
N LEU A 452 -15.11 6.37 3.49
CA LEU A 452 -14.10 6.51 2.44
C LEU A 452 -14.53 7.57 1.43
N THR A 453 -13.76 8.65 1.33
CA THR A 453 -14.10 9.80 0.48
C THR A 453 -12.87 10.37 -0.21
N ASP A 454 -13.06 11.31 -1.13
CA ASP A 454 -11.97 12.20 -1.53
C ASP A 454 -11.42 13.06 -0.37
N ARG A 455 -10.44 13.90 -0.68
CA ARG A 455 -9.80 14.81 0.29
C ARG A 455 -10.42 16.22 0.30
N ALA A 456 -11.61 16.41 -0.26
CA ALA A 456 -12.28 17.69 -0.24
C ALA A 456 -12.63 18.08 1.21
N ALA A 457 -12.46 19.37 1.53
CA ALA A 457 -12.74 19.88 2.87
C ALA A 457 -14.19 19.64 3.31
N VAL A 458 -15.13 19.65 2.35
CA VAL A 458 -16.54 19.33 2.60
C VAL A 458 -16.70 17.92 3.16
N ASN A 459 -16.01 16.92 2.62
CA ASN A 459 -16.16 15.52 3.06
C ASN A 459 -15.59 15.27 4.46
N ALA A 460 -14.56 16.02 4.87
CA ALA A 460 -14.11 16.03 6.26
C ALA A 460 -15.17 16.62 7.21
N CYS A 461 -15.87 17.68 6.79
CA CYS A 461 -16.99 18.23 7.55
C CYS A 461 -18.20 17.27 7.59
N VAL A 462 -18.50 16.57 6.49
CA VAL A 462 -19.56 15.56 6.43
C VAL A 462 -19.25 14.43 7.41
N THR A 463 -18.04 13.88 7.37
CA THR A 463 -17.63 12.81 8.30
C THR A 463 -17.75 13.26 9.75
N ARG A 464 -17.42 14.51 10.07
CA ARG A 464 -17.59 15.05 11.43
C ARG A 464 -19.06 15.05 11.85
N GLN A 465 -19.95 15.60 11.03
CA GLN A 465 -21.39 15.62 11.34
C GLN A 465 -21.99 14.21 11.39
N LEU A 466 -21.53 13.29 10.54
CA LEU A 466 -21.98 11.90 10.58
C LEU A 466 -21.59 11.18 11.86
N LYS A 467 -20.51 11.54 12.55
CA LYS A 467 -20.20 10.95 13.86
C LYS A 467 -21.30 11.25 14.88
N ASP A 468 -21.79 12.49 14.87
CA ASP A 468 -22.87 12.93 15.75
C ASP A 468 -24.18 12.26 15.34
N GLU A 469 -24.52 12.30 14.05
CA GLU A 469 -25.76 11.70 13.52
C GLU A 469 -25.79 10.18 13.69
N LEU A 470 -24.68 9.47 13.51
CA LEU A 470 -24.60 8.02 13.65
C LEU A 470 -24.39 7.55 15.11
N GLU A 471 -24.13 8.48 16.03
CA GLU A 471 -23.78 8.20 17.43
C GLU A 471 -22.63 7.19 17.55
N ALA A 472 -21.65 7.29 16.65
CA ALA A 472 -20.59 6.30 16.49
C ALA A 472 -19.23 6.96 16.22
N GLU A 473 -18.17 6.33 16.72
CA GLU A 473 -16.81 6.69 16.32
C GLU A 473 -16.52 6.14 14.93
N ILE A 474 -16.34 7.05 13.97
CA ILE A 474 -16.11 6.70 12.58
C ILE A 474 -14.67 7.00 12.20
N VAL A 475 -14.00 6.01 11.61
CA VAL A 475 -12.66 6.17 11.02
C VAL A 475 -12.79 6.82 9.64
N GLN A 476 -12.22 8.01 9.45
CA GLN A 476 -12.19 8.66 8.15
C GLN A 476 -11.03 8.12 7.30
N LEU A 477 -11.36 7.42 6.22
CA LEU A 477 -10.41 6.99 5.21
C LEU A 477 -10.45 7.95 4.02
N ASN A 478 -9.28 8.19 3.42
CA ASN A 478 -9.16 9.03 2.24
C ASN A 478 -8.85 8.17 1.02
N CYS A 479 -9.46 8.51 -0.10
CA CYS A 479 -9.26 7.84 -1.37
C CYS A 479 -7.81 8.02 -1.84
N ASN A 480 -7.15 6.88 -2.12
CA ASN A 480 -5.75 6.83 -2.54
C ASN A 480 -5.52 7.29 -3.98
N VAL A 481 -6.58 7.48 -4.77
CA VAL A 481 -6.48 8.06 -6.12
C VAL A 481 -6.21 9.57 -6.06
N HIS A 482 -6.68 10.28 -5.03
CA HIS A 482 -6.54 11.75 -4.94
C HIS A 482 -5.11 12.25 -4.70
N PRO A 483 -4.26 11.58 -3.90
CA PRO A 483 -2.82 11.89 -3.86
C PRO A 483 -2.16 11.82 -5.23
N LEU A 484 -2.56 10.86 -6.07
CA LEU A 484 -2.06 10.78 -7.43
C LEU A 484 -2.48 12.03 -8.23
N ASP A 485 -3.63 12.65 -7.91
CA ASP A 485 -4.11 13.88 -8.59
C ASP A 485 -3.19 15.05 -8.37
N SER A 486 -2.84 15.21 -7.09
CA SER A 486 -1.89 16.22 -6.67
C SER A 486 -0.53 15.99 -7.32
N ILE A 487 -0.05 14.73 -7.37
CA ILE A 487 1.23 14.40 -8.02
C ILE A 487 1.19 14.74 -9.51
N ALA A 488 0.16 14.33 -10.25
CA ALA A 488 0.10 14.64 -11.68
C ALA A 488 -0.03 16.13 -11.95
N ARG A 489 -0.80 16.86 -11.14
CA ARG A 489 -0.89 18.32 -11.22
C ARG A 489 0.48 18.96 -11.00
N ASP A 490 1.23 18.52 -9.98
CA ASP A 490 2.54 19.07 -9.66
C ASP A 490 3.59 18.73 -10.74
N VAL A 491 3.53 17.51 -11.30
CA VAL A 491 4.34 17.10 -12.46
C VAL A 491 4.03 17.98 -13.67
N ARG A 492 2.75 18.19 -14.00
CA ARG A 492 2.34 19.06 -15.11
C ARG A 492 2.83 20.49 -14.93
N LYS A 493 2.71 21.03 -13.71
CA LYS A 493 3.24 22.35 -13.35
C LYS A 493 4.75 22.44 -13.55
N ALA A 494 5.50 21.48 -13.01
CA ALA A 494 6.96 21.43 -13.14
C ALA A 494 7.40 21.32 -14.61
N LEU A 495 6.72 20.49 -15.41
CA LEU A 495 6.95 20.39 -16.84
C LEU A 495 6.62 21.69 -17.57
N GLY A 496 5.51 22.36 -17.22
CA GLY A 496 5.14 23.65 -17.81
C GLY A 496 6.14 24.76 -17.48
N ASP A 497 6.75 24.72 -16.29
CA ASP A 497 7.82 25.65 -15.91
C ASP A 497 9.12 25.35 -16.69
N LEU A 498 9.43 24.07 -16.95
CA LEU A 498 10.55 23.67 -17.82
C LEU A 498 10.33 24.04 -19.28
N ASP A 499 9.11 23.88 -19.80
CA ASP A 499 8.75 24.28 -21.17
C ASP A 499 9.02 25.78 -21.35
N LYS A 500 8.58 26.60 -20.40
CA LYS A 500 8.85 28.05 -20.39
C LYS A 500 10.34 28.36 -20.31
N SER A 501 11.10 27.68 -19.43
CA SER A 501 12.53 27.96 -19.25
C SER A 501 13.37 27.58 -20.48
N HIS A 502 12.94 26.59 -21.25
CA HIS A 502 13.62 26.13 -22.46
C HIS A 502 13.01 26.70 -23.75
N GLY A 503 11.98 27.56 -23.66
CA GLY A 503 11.30 28.13 -24.82
C GLY A 503 10.56 27.09 -25.68
N VAL A 504 10.21 25.94 -25.11
CA VAL A 504 9.45 24.89 -25.80
C VAL A 504 7.99 25.31 -25.86
N LYS A 505 7.42 25.32 -27.07
CA LYS A 505 6.02 25.64 -27.31
C LYS A 505 5.33 24.43 -27.94
N SER A 506 4.11 24.15 -27.49
CA SER A 506 3.26 23.10 -28.04
C SER A 506 2.53 23.62 -29.28
N GLU A 507 2.58 22.87 -30.37
CA GLU A 507 1.66 23.05 -31.51
C GLU A 507 0.34 22.27 -31.31
N CYS A 508 0.32 21.33 -30.35
CA CYS A 508 -0.88 20.60 -29.94
C CYS A 508 -1.87 21.50 -29.17
N PHE A 509 -3.16 21.34 -29.45
CA PHE A 509 -4.26 22.06 -28.78
C PHE A 509 -4.33 21.77 -27.27
N GLY A 510 -4.30 22.82 -26.46
CA GLY A 510 -4.43 22.75 -25.00
C GLY A 510 -3.74 23.92 -24.29
N ASN A 511 -4.09 24.12 -23.02
CA ASN A 511 -3.52 25.18 -22.16
C ASN A 511 -2.59 24.62 -21.07
N ASP A 512 -2.14 23.37 -21.22
CA ASP A 512 -1.30 22.66 -20.25
C ASP A 512 0.16 22.60 -20.75
N CYS A 513 1.05 21.92 -20.02
CA CYS A 513 2.42 21.66 -20.49
C CYS A 513 2.45 20.85 -21.79
N VAL A 514 3.54 20.96 -22.55
CA VAL A 514 3.69 20.37 -23.90
C VAL A 514 3.42 18.86 -23.86
N ALA A 515 4.00 18.16 -22.88
CA ALA A 515 3.79 16.73 -22.72
C ALA A 515 2.32 16.37 -22.47
N ALA A 516 1.60 17.13 -21.64
CA ALA A 516 0.20 16.89 -21.35
C ALA A 516 -0.69 17.14 -22.58
N ASN A 517 -0.38 18.18 -23.37
CA ASN A 517 -1.10 18.46 -24.61
C ASN A 517 -0.90 17.36 -25.65
N VAL A 518 0.32 16.82 -25.79
CA VAL A 518 0.61 15.68 -26.68
C VAL A 518 -0.13 14.42 -26.22
N ILE A 519 -0.11 14.12 -24.92
CA ILE A 519 -0.87 13.00 -24.34
C ILE A 519 -2.36 13.14 -24.67
N ASN A 520 -2.92 14.33 -24.47
CA ASN A 520 -4.32 14.60 -24.78
C ASN A 520 -4.61 14.42 -26.29
N ALA A 521 -3.76 14.99 -27.16
CA ALA A 521 -3.90 14.89 -28.61
C ALA A 521 -3.86 13.43 -29.10
N VAL A 522 -2.90 12.62 -28.63
CA VAL A 522 -2.83 11.21 -29.00
C VAL A 522 -4.01 10.42 -28.42
N SER A 523 -4.47 10.77 -27.22
CA SER A 523 -5.60 10.08 -26.60
C SER A 523 -6.90 10.22 -27.39
N VAL A 524 -7.07 11.30 -28.18
CA VAL A 524 -8.30 11.53 -28.95
C VAL A 524 -8.26 10.96 -30.37
N LEU A 525 -7.07 10.60 -30.89
CA LEU A 525 -6.90 10.05 -32.24
C LEU A 525 -7.80 8.85 -32.52
N ARG A 526 -8.11 8.03 -31.52
CA ARG A 526 -8.98 6.84 -31.66
C ARG A 526 -10.49 7.15 -31.63
N PHE A 527 -10.89 8.32 -31.12
CA PHE A 527 -12.27 8.54 -30.66
C PHE A 527 -13.00 9.71 -31.31
N LYS A 528 -12.30 10.69 -31.90
CA LYS A 528 -12.94 11.93 -32.37
C LYS A 528 -12.94 12.01 -33.90
N ASP A 529 -14.09 11.76 -34.52
CA ASP A 529 -14.27 11.78 -35.98
C ASP A 529 -14.12 13.19 -36.62
N GLY A 530 -13.91 14.24 -35.81
CA GLY A 530 -13.70 15.62 -36.28
C GLY A 530 -12.29 16.20 -36.01
N VAL A 531 -11.38 15.46 -35.37
CA VAL A 531 -10.00 15.88 -35.12
C VAL A 531 -9.08 14.66 -35.26
N GLY A 532 -8.67 14.37 -36.51
CA GLY A 532 -7.79 13.24 -36.86
C GLY A 532 -8.48 12.19 -37.74
N ASP A 533 -7.78 11.07 -37.99
CA ASP A 533 -8.30 9.89 -38.67
C ASP A 533 -8.40 8.68 -37.70
N PRO A 534 -9.53 8.51 -36.99
CA PRO A 534 -9.74 7.39 -36.09
C PRO A 534 -9.69 6.03 -36.75
N LEU A 535 -10.04 5.94 -38.04
CA LEU A 535 -10.01 4.67 -38.76
C LEU A 535 -8.57 4.32 -39.13
N GLY A 536 -7.81 5.27 -39.69
CA GLY A 536 -6.38 5.14 -39.97
C GLY A 536 -5.58 4.82 -38.72
N PHE A 537 -5.84 5.49 -37.59
CA PHE A 537 -5.15 5.17 -36.34
C PHE A 537 -5.50 3.76 -35.83
N LYS A 538 -6.77 3.34 -35.87
CA LYS A 538 -7.17 1.95 -35.52
C LYS A 538 -6.49 0.93 -36.44
N ASN A 539 -6.36 1.23 -37.73
CA ASN A 539 -5.69 0.37 -38.70
C ASN A 539 -4.18 0.28 -38.43
N PHE A 540 -3.52 1.41 -38.16
CA PHE A 540 -2.13 1.46 -37.73
C PHE A 540 -1.88 0.58 -36.50
N LEU A 541 -2.76 0.66 -35.48
CA LEU A 541 -2.65 -0.17 -34.28
C LEU A 541 -2.73 -1.67 -34.62
N ARG A 542 -3.68 -2.07 -35.48
CA ARG A 542 -3.82 -3.46 -35.93
C ARG A 542 -2.60 -3.94 -36.72
N GLN A 543 -2.10 -3.14 -37.65
CA GLN A 543 -0.92 -3.46 -38.46
C GLN A 543 0.37 -3.61 -37.62
N ASN A 544 0.40 -2.97 -36.44
CA ASN A 544 1.54 -2.99 -35.54
C ASN A 544 1.38 -3.95 -34.34
N ASP A 545 0.37 -4.82 -34.36
CA ASP A 545 0.01 -5.76 -33.29
C ASP A 545 -0.22 -5.08 -31.93
N LEU A 546 -0.77 -3.87 -31.95
CA LEU A 546 -1.12 -3.11 -30.75
C LEU A 546 -2.62 -3.26 -30.43
N PRO A 547 -3.00 -3.70 -29.21
CA PRO A 547 -4.39 -3.74 -28.81
C PRO A 547 -5.05 -2.36 -28.92
N LEU A 548 -6.31 -2.30 -29.39
CA LEU A 548 -7.04 -1.02 -29.48
C LEU A 548 -7.20 -0.31 -28.13
N GLY A 549 -7.20 -1.09 -27.03
CA GLY A 549 -7.24 -0.57 -25.66
C GLY A 549 -5.92 0.03 -25.16
N THR A 550 -4.82 -0.05 -25.93
CA THR A 550 -3.51 0.51 -25.55
C THR A 550 -3.60 2.02 -25.35
N PHE A 551 -4.34 2.69 -26.24
CA PHE A 551 -4.62 4.12 -26.17
C PHE A 551 -6.04 4.34 -25.63
N VAL A 552 -6.10 4.66 -24.33
CA VAL A 552 -7.34 5.00 -23.61
C VAL A 552 -7.71 6.46 -23.83
N ARG A 553 -9.01 6.77 -23.80
CA ARG A 553 -9.49 8.15 -23.94
C ARG A 553 -9.14 8.95 -22.69
N TYR A 554 -8.41 10.05 -22.83
CA TYR A 554 -8.20 10.99 -21.72
C TYR A 554 -9.47 11.83 -21.54
N VAL A 555 -10.09 11.73 -20.37
CA VAL A 555 -11.26 12.52 -19.98
C VAL A 555 -11.04 13.05 -18.56
N GLY A 556 -11.00 14.38 -18.41
CA GLY A 556 -10.78 15.04 -17.12
C GLY A 556 -9.39 14.79 -16.53
N ASN A 557 -9.24 15.01 -15.22
CA ASN A 557 -7.99 14.77 -14.48
C ASN A 557 -7.81 13.28 -14.11
N ARG A 558 -8.07 12.34 -15.03
CA ARG A 558 -7.93 10.90 -14.74
C ARG A 558 -6.47 10.47 -14.84
N LEU A 559 -5.86 10.29 -13.68
CA LEU A 559 -4.41 10.25 -13.47
C LEU A 559 -3.74 9.01 -13.99
N HIS A 560 -4.39 7.87 -13.76
CA HIS A 560 -3.95 6.60 -14.30
C HIS A 560 -3.89 6.69 -15.83
N ILE A 561 -4.80 7.43 -16.47
CA ILE A 561 -4.81 7.62 -17.92
C ILE A 561 -3.62 8.48 -18.36
N LEU A 562 -3.30 9.58 -17.65
CA LEU A 562 -2.15 10.42 -17.97
C LEU A 562 -0.83 9.61 -17.92
N PHE A 563 -0.55 8.95 -16.81
CA PHE A 563 0.70 8.21 -16.63
C PHE A 563 0.77 6.96 -17.51
N HIS A 564 -0.35 6.24 -17.69
CA HIS A 564 -0.44 5.12 -18.62
C HIS A 564 -0.14 5.55 -20.05
N LEU A 565 -0.82 6.61 -20.54
CA LEU A 565 -0.59 7.11 -21.89
C LEU A 565 0.82 7.64 -22.06
N ALA A 566 1.38 8.36 -21.09
CA ALA A 566 2.78 8.77 -21.11
C ALA A 566 3.71 7.56 -21.30
N GLY A 567 3.50 6.49 -20.53
CA GLY A 567 4.27 5.25 -20.66
C GLY A 567 4.10 4.58 -22.03
N VAL A 568 2.87 4.54 -22.55
CA VAL A 568 2.56 4.02 -23.90
C VAL A 568 3.27 4.84 -24.98
N LEU A 569 3.22 6.16 -24.91
CA LEU A 569 3.88 7.07 -25.85
C LEU A 569 5.39 6.86 -25.87
N VAL A 570 6.02 6.74 -24.70
CA VAL A 570 7.45 6.48 -24.59
C VAL A 570 7.81 5.11 -25.16
N THR A 571 7.00 4.08 -24.83
CA THR A 571 7.23 2.69 -25.28
C THR A 571 7.10 2.53 -26.78
N HIS A 572 6.15 3.24 -27.40
CA HIS A 572 5.84 3.12 -28.82
C HIS A 572 6.23 4.36 -29.64
N ARG A 573 7.14 5.18 -29.10
CA ARG A 573 7.57 6.47 -29.67
C ARG A 573 7.91 6.37 -31.16
N GLU A 574 8.73 5.41 -31.55
CA GLU A 574 9.18 5.26 -32.93
C GLU A 574 8.03 4.95 -33.89
N LYS A 575 7.14 4.04 -33.50
CA LYS A 575 5.95 3.67 -34.29
C LYS A 575 4.99 4.85 -34.43
N LEU A 576 4.76 5.58 -33.35
CA LEU A 576 3.89 6.76 -33.35
C LEU A 576 4.49 7.89 -34.20
N LEU A 577 5.79 8.11 -34.12
CA LEU A 577 6.48 9.09 -34.97
C LEU A 577 6.33 8.73 -36.46
N ALA A 578 6.45 7.44 -36.81
CA ALA A 578 6.22 6.99 -38.18
C ALA A 578 4.78 7.28 -38.63
N PHE A 579 3.79 6.88 -37.83
CA PHE A 579 2.37 7.17 -38.10
C PHE A 579 2.11 8.66 -38.30
N THR A 580 2.64 9.52 -37.43
CA THR A 580 2.43 10.98 -37.54
C THR A 580 3.12 11.58 -38.76
N LYS A 581 4.22 11.00 -39.25
CA LYS A 581 4.90 11.49 -40.45
C LYS A 581 4.22 11.04 -41.74
N GLU A 582 3.68 9.83 -41.74
CA GLU A 582 3.07 9.20 -42.92
C GLU A 582 1.62 9.63 -43.11
N GLU A 583 0.84 9.66 -42.01
CA GLU A 583 -0.62 9.81 -42.06
C GLU A 583 -1.10 11.20 -41.61
N CYS A 584 -0.28 11.98 -40.90
CA CYS A 584 -0.63 13.35 -40.46
C CYS A 584 0.11 14.39 -41.29
N THR A 585 -0.13 14.44 -42.60
CA THR A 585 0.58 15.26 -43.60
C THR A 585 0.37 16.80 -43.49
N GLY A 586 -0.19 17.30 -42.39
CA GLY A 586 -0.44 18.73 -42.18
C GLY A 586 -0.28 19.26 -40.75
N GLY A 587 0.12 18.43 -39.77
CA GLY A 587 0.28 18.87 -38.38
C GLY A 587 1.60 18.41 -37.80
N LYS A 588 2.48 19.34 -37.41
CA LYS A 588 3.65 18.99 -36.61
C LYS A 588 3.15 18.69 -35.19
N ILE A 589 3.48 17.51 -34.67
CA ILE A 589 3.31 17.17 -33.25
C ILE A 589 4.60 17.49 -32.50
#